data_AF-A0A7R9M795-F1
#
_entry.id   AF-A0A7R9M795-F1
#
_cell.length_a   1.000
_cell.length_b   1.000
_cell.length_c   1.000
_cell.angle_alpha   90.00
_cell.angle_beta   90.00
_cell.angle_gamma   90.00
#
_symmetry.space_group_name_H-M   'P 1'
#
loop_
_entity.id
_entity.type
_entity.pdbx_description
1 polymer ?
#
loop_
_entity_poly.entity_id
_entity_poly.type
_entity_poly.pdbx_seq_one_letter_code
_entity_poly.pdbx_strand_id
1 'polypeptide(L)'
;EEDLSEIVQLVGKASLAETDKITLEVAKLIQEDYLQQNSYTPYDRFCPFYKTVGILRNMITFYDLAKHAVESTAQGENRITWATIREAMGDILYQLSSMKFKDPVKDGEAQIRKDFEELYENMQTAFRNLED
;
A
#
# COMPACT_ATOMS: atom_id res chain seq x y z
N GLU A 1 11.06 -4.93 -9.01
CA GLU A 1 11.46 -5.10 -7.59
C GLU A 1 12.71 -5.94 -7.52
N GLU A 2 12.75 -7.12 -8.16
CA GLU A 2 13.95 -7.98 -8.26
C GLU A 2 15.24 -7.22 -8.62
N ASP A 3 15.26 -6.43 -9.70
CA ASP A 3 16.42 -5.62 -10.08
C ASP A 3 16.87 -4.64 -8.97
N LEU A 4 15.92 -4.03 -8.26
CA LEU A 4 16.19 -3.10 -7.15
C LEU A 4 16.68 -3.87 -5.92
N SER A 5 16.14 -5.06 -5.66
CA SER A 5 16.53 -5.92 -4.54
C SER A 5 17.96 -6.43 -4.70
N GLU A 6 18.40 -6.73 -5.91
CA GLU A 6 19.81 -7.03 -6.21
C GLU A 6 20.71 -5.82 -5.89
N ILE A 7 20.33 -4.62 -6.34
CA ILE A 7 21.05 -3.38 -6.04
C ILE A 7 21.11 -3.14 -4.51
N VAL A 8 20.02 -3.31 -3.79
CA VAL A 8 19.97 -3.15 -2.32
C VAL A 8 20.95 -4.07 -1.61
N GLN A 9 21.09 -5.32 -2.06
CA GLN A 9 22.03 -6.27 -1.47
C GLN A 9 23.48 -5.85 -1.68
N LEU A 10 23.78 -5.16 -2.79
CA LEU A 10 25.12 -4.72 -3.13
C LEU A 10 25.52 -3.39 -2.46
N VAL A 11 24.63 -2.40 -2.44
CA VAL A 11 24.96 -1.01 -2.04
C VAL A 11 24.19 -0.48 -0.83
N GLY A 12 23.23 -1.25 -0.32
CA GLY A 12 22.40 -0.88 0.83
C GLY A 12 21.21 0.03 0.48
N LYS A 13 20.09 -0.16 1.19
CA LYS A 13 18.82 0.54 0.95
C LYS A 13 18.88 2.06 1.14
N ALA A 14 19.82 2.57 1.94
CA ALA A 14 19.96 4.00 2.20
C ALA A 14 20.34 4.80 0.94
N SER A 15 21.04 4.16 0.00
CA SER A 15 21.57 4.77 -1.23
C SER A 15 20.54 4.91 -2.36
N LEU A 16 19.34 4.36 -2.20
CA LEU A 16 18.30 4.37 -3.22
C LEU A 16 17.58 5.72 -3.32
N ALA A 17 17.03 6.01 -4.51
CA ALA A 17 16.08 7.09 -4.69
C ALA A 17 14.80 6.83 -3.88
N GLU A 18 14.10 7.90 -3.49
CA GLU A 18 12.88 7.79 -2.70
C GLU A 18 11.76 7.02 -3.43
N THR A 19 11.67 7.16 -4.75
CA THR A 19 10.75 6.40 -5.61
C THR A 19 11.06 4.90 -5.62
N ASP A 20 12.33 4.53 -5.57
CA ASP A 20 12.76 3.12 -5.54
C ASP A 20 12.45 2.50 -4.17
N LYS A 21 12.64 3.26 -3.09
CA LYS A 21 12.23 2.85 -1.74
C LYS A 21 10.73 2.57 -1.68
N ILE A 22 9.90 3.46 -2.23
CA ILE A 22 8.45 3.25 -2.34
C ILE A 22 8.13 1.99 -3.13
N THR A 23 8.78 1.80 -4.28
CA THR A 23 8.56 0.63 -5.14
C THR A 23 8.84 -0.68 -4.39
N LEU A 24 9.94 -0.75 -3.64
CA LEU A 24 10.28 -1.93 -2.83
C LEU A 24 9.25 -2.20 -1.73
N GLU A 25 8.78 -1.15 -1.04
CA GLU A 25 7.85 -1.29 0.09
C GLU A 25 6.45 -1.69 -0.37
N VAL A 26 5.95 -1.09 -1.47
CA VAL A 26 4.67 -1.49 -2.07
C VAL A 26 4.78 -2.89 -2.67
N ALA A 27 5.89 -3.24 -3.31
CA ALA A 27 6.06 -4.60 -3.83
C ALA A 27 6.06 -5.64 -2.71
N LYS A 28 6.68 -5.34 -1.56
CA LYS A 28 6.60 -6.17 -0.36
C LYS A 28 5.15 -6.31 0.14
N LEU A 29 4.42 -5.20 0.21
CA LEU A 29 2.99 -5.20 0.58
C LEU A 29 2.17 -6.09 -0.36
N ILE A 30 2.38 -6.01 -1.67
CA ILE A 30 1.71 -6.87 -2.66
C ILE A 30 2.08 -8.34 -2.45
N GLN A 31 3.36 -8.64 -2.22
CA GLN A 31 3.82 -10.01 -2.01
C GLN A 31 3.20 -10.64 -0.77
N GLU A 32 3.22 -9.94 0.36
CA GLU A 32 2.80 -10.46 1.67
C GLU A 32 1.26 -10.43 1.85
N ASP A 33 0.59 -9.40 1.33
CA ASP A 33 -0.82 -9.15 1.65
C ASP A 33 -1.78 -9.36 0.48
N TYR A 34 -1.29 -9.49 -0.76
CA TYR A 34 -2.12 -9.80 -1.92
C TYR A 34 -1.82 -11.17 -2.54
N LEU A 35 -0.55 -11.48 -2.81
CA LEU A 35 -0.16 -12.73 -3.48
C LEU A 35 -0.16 -13.94 -2.54
N GLN A 36 0.25 -13.75 -1.28
CA GLN A 36 0.22 -14.82 -0.28
C GLN A 36 -1.19 -15.02 0.27
N GLN A 37 -1.74 -16.22 0.05
CA GLN A 37 -3.04 -16.63 0.57
C GLN A 37 -2.94 -17.86 1.45
N ASN A 38 -3.64 -17.86 2.59
CA ASN A 38 -3.69 -19.01 3.51
C ASN A 38 -4.99 -19.80 3.36
N SER A 39 -4.93 -20.89 2.59
CA SER A 39 -6.08 -21.73 2.27
C SER A 39 -6.73 -22.45 3.47
N TYR A 40 -6.05 -22.50 4.62
CA TYR A 40 -6.58 -23.10 5.85
C TYR A 40 -7.43 -22.13 6.68
N THR A 41 -7.51 -20.84 6.30
CA THR A 41 -8.24 -19.82 7.05
C THR A 41 -9.61 -19.53 6.44
N PRO A 42 -10.63 -19.20 7.25
CA PRO A 42 -11.98 -18.96 6.73
C PRO A 42 -12.08 -17.71 5.84
N TYR A 43 -11.25 -16.70 6.08
CA TYR A 43 -11.26 -15.43 5.36
C TYR A 43 -10.42 -15.43 4.07
N ASP A 44 -9.55 -16.43 3.87
CA ASP A 44 -8.58 -16.48 2.76
C ASP A 44 -8.58 -17.82 1.99
N ARG A 45 -9.44 -18.79 2.37
CA ARG A 45 -9.63 -20.04 1.61
C ARG A 45 -10.16 -19.84 0.20
N PHE A 46 -10.98 -18.80 0.02
CA PHE A 46 -11.53 -18.39 -1.27
C PHE A 46 -11.66 -16.87 -1.28
N CYS A 47 -11.05 -16.21 -2.26
CA CYS A 47 -11.10 -14.77 -2.41
C CYS A 47 -12.02 -14.40 -3.59
N PRO A 48 -13.22 -13.86 -3.35
CA PRO A 48 -14.10 -13.39 -4.42
C PRO A 48 -13.47 -12.26 -5.23
N PHE A 49 -13.85 -12.16 -6.50
CA PHE A 49 -13.25 -11.20 -7.43
C PHE A 49 -13.36 -9.74 -6.97
N TYR A 50 -14.47 -9.34 -6.35
CA TYR A 50 -14.62 -7.99 -5.81
C TYR A 50 -13.62 -7.66 -4.69
N LYS A 51 -13.27 -8.66 -3.87
CA LYS A 51 -12.28 -8.49 -2.79
C LYS A 51 -10.88 -8.37 -3.41
N THR A 52 -10.55 -9.25 -4.36
CA THR A 52 -9.28 -9.19 -5.12
C THR A 52 -9.08 -7.84 -5.79
N VAL A 53 -10.07 -7.36 -6.55
CA VAL A 53 -10.01 -6.06 -7.24
C VAL A 53 -9.89 -4.91 -6.25
N GLY A 54 -10.65 -4.94 -5.15
CA GLY A 54 -10.62 -3.89 -4.13
C GLY A 54 -9.27 -3.77 -3.41
N ILE A 55 -8.67 -4.91 -3.02
CA ILE A 55 -7.34 -4.94 -2.40
C ILE A 55 -6.31 -4.34 -3.35
N LEU A 56 -6.27 -4.83 -4.59
CA LEU A 56 -5.28 -4.36 -5.57
C LEU A 56 -5.47 -2.87 -5.89
N ARG A 57 -6.72 -2.40 -6.07
CA ARG A 57 -7.03 -0.99 -6.31
C ARG A 57 -6.44 -0.11 -5.22
N ASN A 58 -6.65 -0.45 -3.96
CA ASN A 58 -6.18 0.36 -2.83
C ASN A 58 -4.64 0.34 -2.71
N MET A 59 -3.98 -0.81 -2.92
CA MET A 59 -2.52 -0.90 -2.91
C MET A 59 -1.88 -0.06 -4.04
N ILE A 60 -2.43 -0.12 -5.25
CA ILE A 60 -1.92 0.67 -6.39
C ILE A 60 -2.21 2.16 -6.19
N THR A 61 -3.37 2.52 -5.64
CA THR A 61 -3.68 3.92 -5.30
C THR A 61 -2.65 4.48 -4.31
N PHE A 62 -2.31 3.72 -3.26
CA PHE A 62 -1.29 4.14 -2.30
C PHE A 62 0.07 4.36 -2.98
N TYR A 63 0.47 3.46 -3.88
CA TYR A 63 1.70 3.58 -4.65
C TYR A 63 1.74 4.86 -5.50
N ASP A 64 0.68 5.12 -6.26
CA ASP A 64 0.60 6.28 -7.14
C ASP A 64 0.63 7.59 -6.34
N LEU A 65 -0.12 7.67 -5.23
CA LEU A 65 -0.13 8.83 -4.34
C LEU A 65 1.24 9.05 -3.66
N ALA A 66 1.86 8.00 -3.14
CA ALA A 66 3.16 8.08 -2.50
C ALA A 66 4.25 8.54 -3.49
N LYS A 67 4.22 7.99 -4.70
CA LYS A 67 5.15 8.36 -5.77
C LYS A 67 4.93 9.82 -6.19
N HIS A 68 3.68 10.23 -6.38
CA HIS A 68 3.33 11.61 -6.71
C HIS A 68 3.85 12.59 -5.66
N ALA A 69 3.59 12.35 -4.37
CA ALA A 69 3.99 13.25 -3.29
C ALA A 69 5.52 13.44 -3.21
N VAL A 70 6.28 12.37 -3.46
CA VAL A 70 7.75 12.45 -3.49
C VAL A 70 8.27 13.17 -4.73
N GLU A 71 7.67 12.92 -5.91
CA GLU A 71 8.11 13.52 -7.17
C GLU A 71 7.74 15.01 -7.24
N SER A 72 6.54 15.39 -6.79
CA SER A 72 6.04 16.77 -6.81
C SER A 72 6.83 17.70 -5.89
N THR A 73 7.34 17.17 -4.77
CA THR A 73 8.10 17.95 -3.78
C THR A 73 9.62 17.81 -3.93
N ALA A 74 10.10 17.09 -4.95
CA ALA A 74 11.52 16.76 -5.10
C ALA A 74 12.47 17.97 -5.21
N GLN A 75 11.98 19.10 -5.74
CA GLN A 75 12.73 20.35 -5.90
C GLN A 75 12.31 21.45 -4.91
N GLY A 76 11.34 21.17 -4.03
CA GLY A 76 10.84 22.12 -3.04
C GLY A 76 11.67 22.13 -1.75
N GLU A 77 11.49 23.17 -0.94
CA GLU A 77 12.11 23.26 0.41
C GLU A 77 11.54 22.19 1.36
N ASN A 78 10.25 21.87 1.23
CA ASN A 78 9.55 20.85 2.00
C ASN A 78 9.52 19.51 1.26
N ARG A 79 10.69 18.91 1.02
CA ARG A 79 10.78 17.63 0.32
C ARG A 79 10.16 16.50 1.16
N ILE A 80 9.16 15.84 0.58
CA ILE A 80 8.57 14.62 1.16
C ILE A 80 9.50 13.43 0.85
N THR A 81 9.76 12.62 1.87
CA THR A 81 10.53 11.37 1.74
C THR A 81 9.66 10.18 2.11
N TRP A 82 10.10 8.97 1.74
CA TRP A 82 9.45 7.75 2.17
C TRP A 82 9.35 7.64 3.69
N ALA A 83 10.37 8.11 4.42
CA ALA A 83 10.35 8.08 5.89
C ALA A 83 9.18 8.90 6.45
N THR A 84 8.94 10.08 5.89
CA THR A 84 7.83 10.98 6.24
C THR A 84 6.47 10.35 5.92
N ILE A 85 6.33 9.75 4.73
CA ILE A 85 5.10 9.03 4.34
C ILE A 85 4.85 7.86 5.29
N ARG A 86 5.87 7.07 5.59
CA ARG A 86 5.74 5.90 6.48
C ARG A 86 5.30 6.29 7.89
N GLU A 87 5.81 7.40 8.41
CA GLU A 87 5.44 7.91 9.73
C GLU A 87 3.99 8.44 9.72
N ALA A 88 3.64 9.27 8.75
CA ALA A 88 2.31 9.87 8.64
C ALA A 88 1.21 8.85 8.29
N MET A 89 1.53 7.83 7.50
CA MET A 89 0.59 6.87 6.93
C MET A 89 0.63 5.50 7.63
N GLY A 90 1.19 5.40 8.84
CA GLY A 90 1.32 4.13 9.56
C GLY A 90 0.00 3.37 9.72
N ASP A 91 -1.07 4.07 10.06
CA ASP A 91 -2.42 3.48 10.21
C ASP A 91 -3.00 3.03 8.86
N ILE A 92 -2.77 3.80 7.79
CA ILE A 92 -3.19 3.43 6.43
C ILE A 92 -2.45 2.19 5.95
N LEU A 93 -1.13 2.12 6.17
CA LEU A 93 -0.33 0.95 5.83
C LEU A 93 -0.81 -0.30 6.56
N TYR A 94 -1.12 -0.17 7.85
CA TYR A 94 -1.73 -1.24 8.63
C TYR A 94 -3.08 -1.67 8.05
N GLN A 95 -3.95 -0.71 7.71
CA GLN A 95 -5.25 -1.01 7.12
C GLN A 95 -5.12 -1.71 5.76
N LEU A 96 -4.17 -1.28 4.91
CA LEU A 96 -3.88 -1.93 3.63
C LEU A 96 -3.48 -3.39 3.80
N SER A 97 -2.56 -3.69 4.73
CA SER A 97 -2.18 -5.07 5.06
C SER A 97 -3.35 -5.88 5.62
N SER A 98 -4.23 -5.23 6.39
CA SER A 98 -5.35 -5.90 7.04
C SER A 98 -6.50 -6.28 6.10
N MET A 99 -6.56 -5.73 4.88
CA MET A 99 -7.67 -5.95 3.95
C MET A 99 -7.89 -7.44 3.62
N LYS A 100 -6.82 -8.24 3.62
CA LYS A 100 -6.90 -9.69 3.36
C LYS A 100 -7.73 -10.45 4.41
N PHE A 101 -7.84 -9.92 5.63
CA PHE A 101 -8.56 -10.58 6.73
C PHE A 101 -10.08 -10.39 6.70
N LYS A 102 -10.61 -9.57 5.79
CA LYS A 102 -12.07 -9.43 5.58
C LYS A 102 -12.66 -10.78 5.17
N ASP A 103 -13.64 -11.26 5.92
CA ASP A 103 -14.27 -12.57 5.74
C ASP A 103 -15.46 -12.43 4.78
N PRO A 104 -15.38 -12.96 3.54
CA PRO A 104 -16.46 -12.81 2.57
C PRO A 104 -17.80 -13.42 3.01
N VAL A 105 -17.76 -14.41 3.90
CA VAL A 105 -18.95 -15.12 4.39
C VAL A 105 -19.60 -14.36 5.54
N LYS A 106 -18.80 -13.78 6.45
CA LYS A 106 -19.32 -13.06 7.62
C LYS A 106 -19.63 -11.60 7.33
N ASP A 107 -18.74 -10.90 6.62
CA ASP A 107 -18.86 -9.45 6.40
C ASP A 107 -19.81 -9.16 5.22
N GLY A 108 -19.80 -10.02 4.20
CA GLY A 108 -20.58 -9.86 2.98
C GLY A 108 -20.02 -8.83 2.01
N GLU A 109 -20.43 -8.92 0.74
CA GLU A 109 -19.87 -8.08 -0.34
C GLU A 109 -20.07 -6.58 -0.12
N ALA A 110 -21.28 -6.17 0.30
CA ALA A 110 -21.61 -4.75 0.44
C ALA A 110 -20.75 -4.06 1.50
N GLN A 111 -20.53 -4.71 2.65
CA GLN A 111 -19.71 -4.16 3.72
C GLN A 111 -18.23 -4.10 3.31
N ILE A 112 -17.70 -5.17 2.69
CA ILE A 112 -16.30 -5.20 2.24
C ILE A 112 -16.02 -4.09 1.23
N ARG A 113 -16.93 -3.89 0.26
CA ARG A 113 -16.78 -2.80 -0.73
C ARG A 113 -16.81 -1.43 -0.06
N LYS A 114 -17.72 -1.23 0.89
CA LYS A 114 -17.81 0.02 1.65
C LYS A 114 -16.52 0.28 2.44
N ASP A 115 -16.01 -0.71 3.16
CA ASP A 115 -14.76 -0.56 3.93
C ASP A 115 -13.57 -0.22 3.03
N PHE A 116 -13.50 -0.84 1.84
CA PHE A 116 -12.44 -0.56 0.87
C PHE A 116 -12.57 0.82 0.22
N GLU A 117 -13.79 1.32 0.04
CA GLU A 117 -14.05 2.67 -0.44
C GLU A 117 -13.70 3.72 0.62
N GLU A 118 -14.07 3.48 1.88
CA GLU A 118 -13.70 4.36 3.00
C GLU A 118 -12.18 4.46 3.14
N LEU A 119 -11.44 3.34 3.06
CA LEU A 119 -9.98 3.36 3.04
C LEU A 119 -9.42 4.15 1.85
N TYR A 120 -10.01 3.99 0.66
CA TYR A 120 -9.61 4.73 -0.54
C TYR A 120 -9.74 6.25 -0.37
N GLU A 121 -10.86 6.72 0.19
CA GLU A 121 -11.10 8.14 0.46
C GLU A 121 -10.21 8.69 1.59
N ASN A 122 -9.99 7.90 2.63
CA ASN A 122 -9.10 8.25 3.73
C ASN A 122 -7.65 8.42 3.25
N MET A 123 -7.17 7.54 2.36
CA MET A 123 -5.83 7.66 1.78
C MET A 123 -5.66 8.97 1.01
N GLN A 124 -6.59 9.29 0.10
CA GLN A 124 -6.51 10.54 -0.66
C GLN A 124 -6.52 11.78 0.24
N THR A 125 -7.34 11.75 1.29
CA THR A 125 -7.39 12.86 2.26
C THR A 125 -6.10 12.98 3.07
N ALA A 126 -5.54 11.86 3.51
CA ALA A 126 -4.28 11.87 4.25
C ALA A 126 -3.11 12.38 3.39
N PHE A 127 -3.02 11.97 2.11
CA PHE A 127 -1.98 12.48 1.21
C PHE A 127 -2.14 13.97 0.90
N ARG A 128 -3.37 14.48 0.74
CA ARG A 128 -3.60 15.94 0.62
C ARG A 128 -3.09 16.68 1.85
N ASN A 129 -3.42 16.22 3.04
CA ASN A 129 -2.96 16.82 4.30
C ASN A 129 -1.44 16.71 4.51
N LEU A 130 -0.76 15.78 3.83
CA LEU A 130 0.69 15.63 3.88
C LEU A 130 1.40 16.63 2.95
N GLU A 131 0.75 17.01 1.85
CA GLU A 131 1.28 17.96 0.87
C GLU A 131 1.04 19.43 1.28
N ASP A 132 0.02 19.70 2.12
CA ASP A 132 -0.30 21.02 2.70
C ASP A 132 0.63 21.41 3.88
#